data_AF-A0AA43B495-F1
#
_entry.id   AF-A0AA43B495-F1
#
_cell.length_a   1.000
_cell.length_b   1.000
_cell.length_c   1.000
_cell.angle_alpha   90.00
_cell.angle_beta   90.00
_cell.angle_gamma   90.00
#
_symmetry.space_group_name_H-M   'P 1'
#
loop_
_entity.id
_entity.type
_entity.pdbx_description
1 polymer ?
#
loop_
_entity_poly.entity_id
_entity_poly.type
_entity_poly.pdbx_seq_one_letter_code
_entity_poly.pdbx_strand_id
1 'polypeptide(L)'
;MLQILRWYELGSGKRWSFRDLFSLTSYLLAGNRTSTQGQHSDPCQWAATLLQQAQDGENTGKPKRHQLTASFYLATAAYQHALFHFWSSDAAKDIRQGMRDLNLDKETSEVRTLLGLQYFLQDRKTSYLPATIAPLADSMSTLLDPAMASPNLEVAVSGKNKILLGELDTRFSRSIEGGIDFVRKYHVLGKAELELLLKLSNVDRLLSSPTTRRKHPAAANRLQHILRDFSCRLVRRSICTRSAVVADAEILDAFQQIVEADDNGQRLSEVAKQVKTLLNTGQNFEVSLTTTFGQPLPPRQRQAILVAPSRPVKMRHLSEKGRPRSPLCFLDVGSGKSPQPIALTYELFKAVKELERHLSQASLPRTVVALLDTTRARLSGPIVRDPEILSDATIRIGADGTEISSSWNGGFVSTKEGRTS
;
A
#
# COMPACT_ATOMS: atom_id res chain seq x y z
N MET A 1 13.34 -9.97 6.36
CA MET A 1 12.35 -10.81 5.64
C MET A 1 11.27 -11.38 6.54
N LEU A 2 11.60 -12.12 7.62
CA LEU A 2 10.58 -12.68 8.53
C LEU A 2 9.59 -11.63 9.07
N GLN A 3 10.11 -10.46 9.49
CA GLN A 3 9.27 -9.34 9.92
C GLN A 3 8.27 -8.87 8.84
N ILE A 4 8.69 -8.81 7.57
CA ILE A 4 7.83 -8.44 6.44
C ILE A 4 6.73 -9.50 6.26
N LEU A 5 7.06 -10.79 6.37
CA LEU A 5 6.06 -11.86 6.31
C LEU A 5 5.07 -11.78 7.46
N ARG A 6 5.53 -11.43 8.67
CA ARG A 6 4.65 -11.24 9.82
C ARG A 6 3.72 -10.04 9.64
N TRP A 7 4.25 -8.91 9.18
CA TRP A 7 3.45 -7.74 8.87
C TRP A 7 2.48 -7.96 7.72
N TYR A 8 2.83 -8.82 6.76
CA TYR A 8 1.88 -9.21 5.70
C TYR A 8 0.69 -9.99 6.28
N GLU A 9 0.96 -10.95 7.17
CA GLU A 9 -0.11 -11.69 7.86
C GLU A 9 -1.02 -10.76 8.67
N LEU A 10 -0.45 -9.82 9.40
CA LEU A 10 -1.21 -8.82 10.18
C LEU A 10 -1.99 -7.87 9.28
N GLY A 11 -1.37 -7.32 8.25
CA GLY A 11 -1.97 -6.31 7.38
C GLY A 11 -3.03 -6.87 6.43
N SER A 12 -2.85 -8.11 5.95
CA SER A 12 -3.83 -8.80 5.10
C SER A 12 -4.90 -9.54 5.91
N GLY A 13 -4.65 -9.83 7.19
CA GLY A 13 -5.48 -10.73 8.00
C GLY A 13 -5.43 -12.20 7.57
N LYS A 14 -4.58 -12.56 6.60
CA LYS A 14 -4.43 -13.92 6.08
C LYS A 14 -3.33 -14.66 6.85
N ARG A 15 -3.64 -15.86 7.35
CA ARG A 15 -2.63 -16.78 7.90
C ARG A 15 -1.82 -17.43 6.78
N TRP A 16 -0.53 -17.61 7.03
CA TRP A 16 0.35 -18.35 6.15
C TRP A 16 -0.03 -19.83 6.08
N SER A 17 -0.38 -20.33 4.90
CA SER A 17 -0.45 -21.77 4.64
C SER A 17 0.91 -22.31 4.19
N PHE A 18 1.14 -23.61 4.35
CA PHE A 18 2.33 -24.27 3.78
C PHE A 18 2.45 -24.00 2.28
N ARG A 19 1.33 -24.05 1.54
CA ARG A 19 1.31 -23.79 0.09
C ARG A 19 1.78 -22.37 -0.23
N ASP A 20 1.36 -21.38 0.53
CA ASP A 20 1.77 -19.98 0.32
C ASP A 20 3.28 -19.83 0.52
N LEU A 21 3.79 -20.30 1.66
CA LEU A 21 5.21 -20.21 1.99
C LEU A 21 6.09 -21.01 1.02
N PHE A 22 5.69 -22.25 0.71
CA PHE A 22 6.42 -23.08 -0.24
C PHE A 22 6.45 -22.45 -1.63
N SER A 23 5.31 -21.93 -2.12
CA SER A 23 5.24 -21.28 -3.43
C SER A 23 6.07 -20.00 -3.46
N LEU A 24 6.01 -19.18 -2.40
CA LEU A 24 6.78 -17.95 -2.27
C LEU A 24 8.27 -18.23 -2.23
N THR A 25 8.72 -19.12 -1.34
CA THR A 25 10.15 -19.47 -1.23
C THR A 25 10.67 -20.09 -2.52
N SER A 26 9.91 -21.00 -3.14
CA SER A 26 10.28 -21.58 -4.44
C SER A 26 10.39 -20.51 -5.52
N TYR A 27 9.44 -19.58 -5.58
CA TYR A 27 9.49 -18.45 -6.52
C TYR A 27 10.67 -17.51 -6.25
N LEU A 28 10.99 -17.18 -4.99
CA LEU A 28 12.12 -16.29 -4.68
C LEU A 28 13.48 -16.94 -4.96
N LEU A 29 13.60 -18.26 -4.84
CA LEU A 29 14.84 -18.99 -5.09
C LEU A 29 15.01 -19.37 -6.57
N ALA A 30 13.96 -19.90 -7.20
CA ALA A 30 14.02 -20.35 -8.59
C ALA A 30 13.67 -19.22 -9.59
N GLY A 31 12.99 -18.17 -9.14
CA GLY A 31 12.45 -17.14 -10.02
C GLY A 31 11.27 -17.63 -10.84
N ASN A 32 10.78 -16.75 -11.70
CA ASN A 32 9.81 -17.09 -12.74
C ASN A 32 10.51 -17.07 -14.10
N ARG A 33 10.62 -18.24 -14.73
CA ARG A 33 11.34 -18.42 -15.98
C ARG A 33 10.35 -18.75 -17.07
N THR A 34 10.21 -17.87 -18.05
CA THR A 34 9.56 -18.24 -19.31
C THR A 34 10.53 -19.18 -20.04
N SER A 35 10.19 -20.46 -20.10
CA SER A 35 10.96 -21.45 -20.86
C SER A 35 10.82 -21.13 -22.35
N THR A 36 11.66 -20.26 -22.88
CA THR A 36 11.84 -20.17 -24.32
C THR A 36 12.53 -21.46 -24.76
N GLN A 37 11.79 -22.34 -25.43
CA GLN A 37 12.28 -23.56 -26.10
C GLN A 37 12.44 -24.84 -25.25
N GLY A 38 11.59 -25.07 -24.24
CA GLY A 38 11.47 -26.43 -23.63
C GLY A 38 12.72 -26.96 -22.90
N GLN A 39 13.79 -26.18 -22.81
CA GLN A 39 14.96 -26.50 -22.02
C GLN A 39 14.74 -26.00 -20.59
N HIS A 40 14.68 -26.94 -19.65
CA HIS A 40 14.76 -26.65 -18.22
C HIS A 40 16.19 -26.20 -17.89
N SER A 41 16.49 -24.92 -18.08
CA SER A 41 17.75 -24.37 -17.58
C SER A 41 17.70 -24.23 -16.07
N ASP A 42 18.78 -24.60 -15.40
CA ASP A 42 18.94 -24.36 -13.96
C ASP A 42 19.07 -22.84 -13.66
N PRO A 43 18.88 -22.38 -12.40
CA PRO A 43 18.92 -20.94 -12.08
C PRO A 43 20.22 -20.24 -12.48
N CYS A 44 21.34 -20.94 -12.33
CA CYS A 44 22.67 -20.40 -12.58
C CYS A 44 22.92 -20.27 -14.09
N GLN A 45 22.51 -21.27 -14.88
CA GLN A 45 22.55 -21.24 -16.34
C GLN A 45 21.66 -20.15 -16.91
N TRP A 46 20.47 -19.95 -16.33
CA TRP A 46 19.59 -18.86 -16.72
C TRP A 46 20.23 -17.50 -16.46
N ALA A 47 20.79 -17.29 -15.27
CA ALA A 47 21.49 -16.05 -14.92
C ALA A 47 22.74 -15.82 -15.80
N ALA A 48 23.51 -16.87 -16.08
CA ALA A 48 24.65 -16.81 -17.00
C ALA A 48 24.23 -16.45 -18.42
N THR A 49 23.11 -17.01 -18.90
CA THR A 49 22.52 -16.69 -20.21
C THR A 49 22.10 -15.23 -20.28
N LEU A 50 21.44 -14.69 -19.25
CA LEU A 50 21.11 -13.26 -19.20
C LEU A 50 22.36 -12.38 -19.16
N LEU A 51 23.40 -12.79 -18.42
CA LEU A 51 24.66 -12.05 -18.37
C LEU A 51 25.32 -12.00 -19.77
N GLN A 52 25.37 -13.13 -20.47
CA GLN A 52 25.87 -13.21 -21.84
C GLN A 52 25.03 -12.35 -22.79
N GLN A 53 23.70 -12.48 -22.74
CA GLN A 53 22.79 -11.67 -23.56
C GLN A 53 22.95 -10.16 -23.33
N ALA A 54 23.19 -9.75 -22.09
CA ALA A 54 23.46 -8.36 -21.75
C ALA A 54 24.78 -7.86 -22.34
N GLN A 55 25.84 -8.68 -22.30
CA GLN A 55 27.15 -8.36 -22.90
C GLN A 55 27.07 -8.32 -24.43
N ASP A 56 26.42 -9.30 -25.04
CA ASP A 56 26.22 -9.37 -26.49
C ASP A 56 25.40 -8.18 -27.00
N GLY A 57 24.40 -7.74 -26.22
CA GLY A 57 23.56 -6.59 -26.56
C GLY A 57 24.34 -5.26 -26.64
N GLU A 58 25.46 -5.15 -25.92
CA GLU A 58 26.34 -3.99 -25.97
C GLU A 58 27.25 -4.02 -27.21
N ASN A 59 27.79 -5.20 -27.52
CA ASN A 59 28.77 -5.38 -28.59
C ASN A 59 28.13 -5.53 -29.99
N THR A 60 26.84 -5.89 -30.06
CA THR A 60 26.15 -6.14 -31.32
C THR A 60 25.66 -4.83 -31.96
N GLY A 61 25.78 -4.73 -33.29
CA GLY A 61 25.34 -3.57 -34.07
C GLY A 61 23.82 -3.38 -34.13
N LYS A 62 23.02 -4.44 -33.93
CA LYS A 62 21.54 -4.44 -33.87
C LYS A 62 21.04 -5.43 -32.81
N PRO A 63 20.98 -5.03 -31.53
CA PRO A 63 20.60 -5.94 -30.45
C PRO A 63 19.13 -6.34 -30.52
N LYS A 64 18.85 -7.60 -30.21
CA LYS A 64 17.48 -8.15 -30.12
C LYS A 64 16.83 -7.73 -28.80
N ARG A 65 15.49 -7.76 -28.76
CA ARG A 65 14.71 -7.38 -27.57
C ARG A 65 15.15 -8.06 -26.27
N HIS A 66 15.43 -9.37 -26.30
CA HIS A 66 15.87 -10.11 -25.10
C HIS A 66 17.27 -9.69 -24.62
N GLN A 67 18.16 -9.29 -25.53
CA GLN A 67 19.49 -8.77 -25.17
C GLN A 67 19.37 -7.41 -24.47
N LEU A 68 18.47 -6.55 -24.95
CA LEU A 68 18.22 -5.23 -24.36
C LEU A 68 17.59 -5.29 -22.96
N THR A 69 16.72 -6.27 -22.71
CA THR A 69 16.02 -6.42 -21.41
C THR A 69 16.81 -7.25 -20.39
N ALA A 70 17.87 -7.95 -20.81
CA ALA A 70 18.58 -8.91 -19.98
C ALA A 70 19.11 -8.32 -18.66
N SER A 71 19.74 -7.14 -18.68
CA SER A 71 20.23 -6.48 -17.45
C SER A 71 19.10 -6.13 -16.47
N PHE A 72 17.92 -5.77 -16.97
CA PHE A 72 16.75 -5.46 -16.13
C PHE A 72 16.19 -6.73 -15.49
N TYR A 73 16.06 -7.81 -16.26
CA TYR A 73 15.62 -9.09 -15.71
C TYR A 73 16.62 -9.66 -14.70
N LEU A 74 17.92 -9.54 -14.96
CA LEU A 74 18.96 -10.01 -14.03
C LEU A 74 18.94 -9.22 -12.72
N ALA A 75 18.88 -7.88 -12.78
CA ALA A 75 18.82 -7.05 -11.58
C ALA A 75 17.53 -7.30 -10.77
N THR A 76 16.39 -7.43 -11.44
CA THR A 76 15.08 -7.60 -10.79
C THR A 76 14.73 -9.04 -10.39
N ALA A 77 15.61 -10.01 -10.70
CA ALA A 77 15.48 -11.39 -10.23
C ALA A 77 15.88 -11.55 -8.76
N ALA A 78 16.64 -10.61 -8.19
CA ALA A 78 16.99 -10.65 -6.78
C ALA A 78 15.72 -10.59 -5.90
N TYR A 79 15.72 -11.32 -4.79
CA TYR A 79 14.51 -11.55 -3.99
C TYR A 79 13.83 -10.24 -3.53
N GLN A 80 14.59 -9.15 -3.35
CA GLN A 80 14.03 -7.84 -2.96
C GLN A 80 13.09 -7.28 -4.03
N HIS A 81 13.41 -7.48 -5.30
CA HIS A 81 12.59 -7.03 -6.42
C HIS A 81 11.58 -8.08 -6.86
N ALA A 82 11.90 -9.37 -6.70
CA ALA A 82 10.96 -10.43 -7.01
C ALA A 82 9.76 -10.43 -6.04
N LEU A 83 10.00 -10.14 -4.76
CA LEU A 83 8.96 -10.00 -3.73
C LEU A 83 8.08 -8.78 -3.98
N PHE A 84 8.70 -7.67 -4.38
CA PHE A 84 8.04 -6.40 -4.69
C PHE A 84 8.12 -6.12 -6.19
N HIS A 85 7.42 -6.95 -6.96
CA HIS A 85 7.61 -7.07 -8.40
C HIS A 85 6.92 -5.98 -9.23
N PHE A 86 6.06 -5.17 -8.61
CA PHE A 86 5.28 -4.17 -9.34
C PHE A 86 6.20 -3.10 -9.96
N TRP A 87 6.14 -2.96 -11.28
CA TRP A 87 6.79 -1.90 -12.05
C TRP A 87 5.74 -1.32 -13.02
N SER A 88 5.60 0.00 -13.05
CA SER A 88 4.53 0.65 -13.83
C SER A 88 4.70 0.43 -15.34
N SER A 89 3.77 -0.33 -15.95
CA SER A 89 3.77 -0.53 -17.40
C SER A 89 3.40 0.73 -18.18
N ASP A 90 2.73 1.69 -17.54
CA ASP A 90 2.30 2.93 -18.21
C ASP A 90 3.49 3.80 -18.61
N ALA A 91 4.55 3.81 -17.79
CA ALA A 91 5.80 4.51 -18.09
C ALA A 91 6.46 4.03 -19.40
N ALA A 92 6.17 2.81 -19.88
CA ALA A 92 6.67 2.33 -21.17
C ALA A 92 6.18 3.18 -22.36
N LYS A 93 4.95 3.70 -22.29
CA LYS A 93 4.39 4.59 -23.33
C LYS A 93 5.08 5.95 -23.29
N ASP A 94 5.28 6.47 -22.09
CA ASP A 94 5.92 7.77 -21.88
C ASP A 94 7.39 7.75 -22.31
N ILE A 95 8.10 6.65 -22.04
CA ILE A 95 9.48 6.47 -22.54
C ILE A 95 9.50 6.48 -24.07
N ARG A 96 8.62 5.70 -24.71
CA ARG A 96 8.53 5.66 -26.17
C ARG A 96 8.21 7.02 -26.77
N GLN A 97 7.30 7.78 -26.14
CA GLN A 97 6.97 9.12 -26.60
C GLN A 97 8.13 10.09 -26.41
N GLY A 98 8.76 10.10 -25.23
CA GLY A 98 9.90 10.97 -24.95
C GLY A 98 11.10 10.70 -25.86
N MET A 99 11.36 9.44 -26.22
CA MET A 99 12.40 9.10 -27.20
C MET A 99 12.12 9.67 -28.58
N ARG A 100 10.86 9.60 -29.05
CA ARG A 100 10.43 10.19 -30.32
C ARG A 100 10.52 11.71 -30.30
N ASP A 101 10.04 12.35 -29.22
CA ASP A 101 10.13 13.81 -29.05
C ASP A 101 11.59 14.29 -29.10
N LEU A 102 12.52 13.53 -28.53
CA LEU A 102 13.95 13.88 -28.50
C LEU A 102 14.73 13.45 -29.76
N ASN A 103 14.08 12.78 -30.72
CA ASN A 103 14.71 12.18 -31.91
C ASN A 103 15.94 11.32 -31.54
N LEU A 104 15.77 10.46 -30.52
CA LEU A 104 16.80 9.51 -30.08
C LEU A 104 16.82 8.30 -31.01
N ASP A 105 17.21 8.54 -32.27
CA ASP A 105 17.15 7.56 -33.35
C ASP A 105 18.50 6.88 -33.61
N LYS A 106 19.58 7.42 -33.01
CA LYS A 106 20.92 6.85 -33.10
C LYS A 106 21.03 5.68 -32.13
N GLU A 107 21.52 4.54 -32.62
CA GLU A 107 21.81 3.36 -31.77
C GLU A 107 23.05 3.58 -30.90
N THR A 108 23.00 4.54 -29.99
CA THR A 108 24.00 4.66 -28.92
C THR A 108 23.67 3.69 -27.79
N SER A 109 24.66 3.40 -26.94
CA SER A 109 24.48 2.52 -25.78
C SER A 109 23.40 3.04 -24.81
N GLU A 110 23.28 4.35 -24.64
CA GLU A 110 22.28 5.00 -23.80
C GLU A 110 20.87 4.82 -24.38
N VAL A 111 20.70 4.98 -25.70
CA VAL A 111 19.42 4.76 -26.38
C VAL A 111 19.00 3.29 -26.27
N ARG A 112 19.95 2.36 -26.41
CA ARG A 112 19.71 0.92 -26.18
C ARG A 112 19.26 0.63 -24.76
N THR A 113 19.85 1.30 -23.77
CA THR A 113 19.44 1.17 -22.35
C THR A 113 18.00 1.68 -22.14
N LEU A 114 17.62 2.80 -22.75
CA LEU A 114 16.24 3.31 -22.73
C LEU A 114 15.25 2.35 -23.38
N LEU A 115 15.60 1.77 -24.54
CA LEU A 115 14.78 0.75 -25.20
C LEU A 115 14.63 -0.49 -24.32
N GLY A 116 15.70 -0.92 -23.66
CA GLY A 116 15.68 -2.03 -22.71
C GLY A 116 14.68 -1.78 -21.57
N LEU A 117 14.72 -0.59 -20.94
CA LEU A 117 13.77 -0.21 -19.90
C LEU A 117 12.33 -0.18 -20.44
N GLN A 118 12.13 0.43 -21.62
CA GLN A 118 10.83 0.52 -22.26
C GLN A 118 10.22 -0.87 -22.51
N TYR A 119 11.02 -1.80 -23.06
CA TYR A 119 10.58 -3.18 -23.32
C TYR A 119 10.33 -3.97 -22.04
N PHE A 120 11.18 -3.80 -21.02
CA PHE A 120 11.02 -4.41 -19.71
C PHE A 120 9.71 -3.99 -19.05
N LEU A 121 9.41 -2.69 -19.02
CA LEU A 121 8.16 -2.16 -18.45
C LEU A 121 6.94 -2.58 -19.28
N GLN A 122 7.07 -2.68 -20.60
CA GLN A 122 5.99 -3.15 -21.46
C GLN A 122 5.62 -4.61 -21.18
N ASP A 123 6.60 -5.47 -20.86
CA ASP A 123 6.36 -6.88 -20.51
C ASP A 123 5.57 -7.05 -19.19
N ARG A 124 5.45 -5.98 -18.38
CA ARG A 124 4.66 -5.97 -17.14
C ARG A 124 3.18 -5.74 -17.36
N LYS A 125 2.76 -5.39 -18.58
CA LYS A 125 1.34 -5.20 -18.92
C LYS A 125 0.54 -6.51 -18.90
N THR A 126 1.19 -7.62 -19.27
CA THR A 126 0.58 -8.96 -19.28
C THR A 126 0.90 -9.71 -18.00
N SER A 127 0.03 -10.64 -17.59
CA SER A 127 0.33 -11.54 -16.47
C SER A 127 1.61 -12.32 -16.79
N TYR A 128 2.68 -12.00 -16.09
CA TYR A 128 3.98 -12.65 -16.29
C TYR A 128 4.25 -13.67 -15.19
N LEU A 129 3.68 -13.51 -14.00
CA LEU A 129 3.85 -14.45 -12.89
C LEU A 129 2.92 -15.66 -13.02
N PRO A 130 3.32 -16.85 -12.52
CA PRO A 130 2.43 -18.00 -12.43
C PRO A 130 1.18 -17.67 -11.60
N ALA A 131 0.03 -18.19 -12.01
CA ALA A 131 -1.24 -17.97 -11.33
C ALA A 131 -1.24 -18.42 -9.86
N THR A 132 -0.34 -19.35 -9.49
CA THR A 132 -0.18 -19.85 -8.12
C THR A 132 0.46 -18.84 -7.17
N ILE A 133 1.26 -17.89 -7.67
CA ILE A 133 1.99 -16.92 -6.85
C ILE A 133 1.56 -15.48 -7.10
N ALA A 134 1.02 -15.17 -8.29
CA ALA A 134 0.66 -13.80 -8.67
C ALA A 134 -0.21 -13.07 -7.64
N PRO A 135 -1.33 -13.64 -7.13
CA PRO A 135 -2.18 -12.92 -6.17
C PRO A 135 -1.48 -12.59 -4.85
N LEU A 136 -0.59 -13.49 -4.39
CA LEU A 136 0.17 -13.28 -3.16
C LEU A 136 1.21 -12.17 -3.36
N ALA A 137 1.98 -12.23 -4.44
CA ALA A 137 3.02 -11.24 -4.75
C ALA A 137 2.44 -9.84 -5.05
N ASP A 138 1.30 -9.78 -5.75
CA ASP A 138 0.55 -8.55 -6.01
C ASP A 138 0.05 -7.92 -4.70
N SER A 139 -0.51 -8.75 -3.81
CA SER A 139 -1.01 -8.30 -2.50
C SER A 139 0.14 -7.81 -1.61
N MET A 140 1.26 -8.52 -1.58
CA MET A 140 2.46 -8.09 -0.83
C MET A 140 3.02 -6.77 -1.36
N SER A 141 3.11 -6.62 -2.69
CA SER A 141 3.55 -5.37 -3.32
C SER A 141 2.60 -4.21 -3.02
N THR A 142 1.29 -4.45 -3.05
CA THR A 142 0.31 -3.41 -2.77
C THR A 142 0.37 -2.92 -1.32
N LEU A 143 0.56 -3.85 -0.37
CA LEU A 143 0.47 -3.55 1.05
C LEU A 143 1.80 -3.07 1.66
N LEU A 144 2.94 -3.63 1.22
CA LEU A 144 4.21 -3.52 1.94
C LEU A 144 5.39 -3.08 1.08
N ASP A 145 5.19 -2.53 -0.13
CA ASP A 145 6.31 -2.16 -1.00
C ASP A 145 7.28 -1.19 -0.29
N PRO A 146 8.54 -1.58 -0.08
CA PRO A 146 9.56 -0.75 0.56
C PRO A 146 9.87 0.53 -0.22
N ALA A 147 9.60 0.53 -1.53
CA ALA A 147 9.71 1.73 -2.34
C ALA A 147 8.77 2.85 -1.88
N MET A 148 7.68 2.51 -1.19
CA MET A 148 6.66 3.44 -0.69
C MET A 148 6.85 3.80 0.79
N ALA A 149 7.95 3.37 1.42
CA ALA A 149 8.26 3.76 2.80
C ALA A 149 8.41 5.28 2.96
N SER A 150 8.04 5.79 4.13
CA SER A 150 8.13 7.22 4.44
C SER A 150 9.57 7.73 4.31
N PRO A 151 9.80 8.88 3.66
CA PRO A 151 11.13 9.47 3.54
C PRO A 151 11.73 9.87 4.89
N ASN A 152 10.91 10.00 5.94
CA ASN A 152 11.38 10.37 7.28
C ASN A 152 11.96 9.19 8.06
N LEU A 153 11.89 7.97 7.53
CA LEU A 153 12.42 6.79 8.20
C LEU A 153 13.93 6.66 8.00
N GLU A 154 14.62 6.29 9.08
CA GLU A 154 16.00 5.83 9.02
C GLU A 154 16.05 4.34 8.69
N VAL A 155 16.94 3.97 7.77
CA VAL A 155 17.17 2.58 7.41
C VAL A 155 18.63 2.20 7.67
N ALA A 156 18.82 1.04 8.30
CA ALA A 156 20.15 0.46 8.45
C ALA A 156 20.67 -0.02 7.09
N VAL A 157 21.84 0.49 6.70
CA VAL A 157 22.56 0.07 5.47
C VAL A 157 23.75 -0.84 5.78
N SER A 158 24.20 -0.83 7.03
CA SER A 158 25.18 -1.77 7.57
C SER A 158 24.95 -1.89 9.08
N GLY A 159 25.66 -2.78 9.76
CA GLY A 159 25.53 -2.93 11.22
C GLY A 159 25.84 -1.66 12.03
N LYS A 160 26.58 -0.69 11.45
CA LYS A 160 26.99 0.55 12.12
C LYS A 160 26.41 1.83 11.53
N ASN A 161 25.92 1.78 10.29
CA ASN A 161 25.48 2.97 9.57
C ASN A 161 23.98 2.91 9.26
N LYS A 162 23.32 4.04 9.47
CA LYS A 162 21.94 4.31 9.05
C LYS A 162 21.94 5.48 8.07
N ILE A 163 20.93 5.53 7.22
CA ILE A 163 20.67 6.67 6.33
C ILE A 163 19.19 7.05 6.44
N LEU A 164 18.89 8.32 6.24
CA LEU A 164 17.52 8.80 6.09
C LEU A 164 17.04 8.54 4.66
N LEU A 165 15.85 7.95 4.49
CA LEU A 165 15.31 7.66 3.17
C LEU A 165 15.08 8.92 2.32
N GLY A 166 14.72 10.04 2.93
CA GLY A 166 14.56 11.32 2.24
C GLY A 166 15.88 11.88 1.69
N GLU A 167 17.02 11.58 2.33
CA GLU A 167 18.32 11.94 1.76
C GLU A 167 18.59 11.11 0.50
N LEU A 168 18.35 9.80 0.56
CA LEU A 168 18.46 8.91 -0.60
C LEU A 168 17.61 9.42 -1.78
N ASP A 169 16.34 9.74 -1.51
CA ASP A 169 15.41 10.26 -2.52
C ASP A 169 15.91 11.56 -3.14
N THR A 170 16.42 12.47 -2.31
CA THR A 170 16.94 13.76 -2.77
C THR A 170 18.15 13.57 -3.69
N ARG A 171 19.04 12.63 -3.38
CA ARG A 171 20.21 12.32 -4.22
C ARG A 171 19.78 11.78 -5.58
N PHE A 172 18.93 10.74 -5.60
CA PHE A 172 18.43 10.14 -6.85
C PHE A 172 17.55 11.10 -7.65
N SER A 173 16.80 11.99 -6.99
CA SER A 173 16.01 13.03 -7.68
C SER A 173 16.88 14.06 -8.41
N ARG A 174 18.10 14.31 -7.92
CA ARG A 174 19.07 15.21 -8.55
C ARG A 174 19.82 14.56 -9.71
N SER A 175 20.38 13.37 -9.49
CA SER A 175 21.01 12.55 -10.53
C SER A 175 21.17 11.10 -10.07
N ILE A 176 21.18 10.18 -11.03
CA ILE A 176 21.43 8.75 -10.73
C ILE A 176 22.87 8.57 -10.24
N GLU A 177 23.85 9.25 -10.87
CA GLU A 177 25.26 9.21 -10.48
C GLU A 177 25.47 9.58 -9.00
N GLY A 178 24.88 10.70 -8.57
CA GLY A 178 24.98 11.16 -7.18
C GLY A 178 24.28 10.21 -6.20
N GLY A 179 23.20 9.55 -6.62
CA GLY A 179 22.55 8.48 -5.87
C GLY A 179 23.44 7.26 -5.70
N ILE A 180 24.09 6.80 -6.78
CA ILE A 180 25.05 5.68 -6.75
C ILE A 180 26.20 5.99 -5.80
N ASP A 181 26.85 7.14 -5.96
CA ASP A 181 28.01 7.52 -5.13
C ASP A 181 27.66 7.57 -3.64
N PHE A 182 26.45 8.04 -3.31
CA PHE A 182 25.96 8.06 -1.94
C PHE A 182 25.85 6.67 -1.32
N VAL A 183 25.32 5.68 -2.07
CA VAL A 183 25.09 4.32 -1.53
C VAL A 183 26.27 3.37 -1.70
N ARG A 184 27.18 3.64 -2.66
CA ARG A 184 28.28 2.74 -3.04
C ARG A 184 29.18 2.39 -1.87
N LYS A 185 29.49 3.35 -1.00
CA LYS A 185 30.32 3.16 0.20
C LYS A 185 29.78 2.11 1.17
N TYR A 186 28.47 1.82 1.14
CA TYR A 186 27.84 0.88 2.06
C TYR A 186 27.77 -0.57 1.50
N HIS A 187 28.15 -0.80 0.24
CA HIS A 187 28.11 -2.14 -0.39
C HIS A 187 26.73 -2.83 -0.29
N VAL A 188 25.65 -2.04 -0.30
CA VAL A 188 24.28 -2.55 -0.18
C VAL A 188 23.71 -3.10 -1.49
N LEU A 189 24.28 -2.73 -2.63
CA LEU A 189 23.81 -3.16 -3.94
C LEU A 189 24.57 -4.39 -4.42
N GLY A 190 23.84 -5.36 -4.97
CA GLY A 190 24.41 -6.47 -5.72
C GLY A 190 25.00 -5.99 -7.04
N LYS A 191 25.90 -6.81 -7.62
CA LYS A 191 26.62 -6.48 -8.85
C LYS A 191 25.69 -6.15 -10.02
N ALA A 192 24.66 -6.96 -10.25
CA ALA A 192 23.70 -6.74 -11.33
C ALA A 192 22.89 -5.44 -11.17
N GLU A 193 22.54 -5.07 -9.93
CA GLU A 193 21.84 -3.81 -9.63
C GLU A 193 22.75 -2.61 -9.91
N LEU A 194 24.00 -2.67 -9.45
CA LEU A 194 24.98 -1.61 -9.67
C LEU A 194 25.31 -1.42 -11.16
N GLU A 195 25.55 -2.51 -11.89
CA GLU A 195 25.78 -2.46 -13.34
C GLU A 195 24.61 -1.83 -14.08
N LEU A 196 23.36 -2.19 -13.74
CA LEU A 196 22.18 -1.58 -14.33
C LEU A 196 22.09 -0.09 -14.01
N LEU A 197 22.32 0.31 -12.76
CA LEU A 197 22.28 1.71 -12.34
C LEU A 197 23.34 2.55 -13.05
N LEU A 198 24.56 2.02 -13.26
CA LEU A 198 25.61 2.70 -14.03
C LEU A 198 25.18 2.94 -15.48
N LYS A 199 24.52 1.96 -16.12
CA LYS A 199 23.95 2.16 -17.47
C LYS A 199 22.88 3.25 -17.47
N LEU A 200 21.95 3.23 -16.51
CA LEU A 200 20.91 4.26 -16.38
C LEU A 200 21.49 5.64 -16.07
N SER A 201 22.61 5.70 -15.34
CA SER A 201 23.34 6.94 -15.06
C SER A 201 23.90 7.59 -16.33
N ASN A 202 24.40 6.80 -17.28
CA ASN A 202 24.85 7.32 -18.57
C ASN A 202 23.69 7.91 -19.38
N VAL A 203 22.51 7.29 -19.31
CA VAL A 203 21.28 7.83 -19.91
C VAL A 203 20.89 9.16 -19.25
N ASP A 204 20.89 9.24 -17.92
CA ASP A 204 20.58 10.48 -17.20
C ASP A 204 21.53 11.63 -17.57
N ARG A 205 22.82 11.31 -17.80
CA ARG A 205 23.82 12.26 -18.30
C ARG A 205 23.54 12.71 -19.73
N LEU A 206 23.19 11.80 -20.63
CA LEU A 206 22.78 12.12 -22.00
C LEU A 206 21.55 13.05 -22.01
N LEU A 207 20.54 12.75 -21.20
CA LEU A 207 19.33 13.57 -21.09
C LEU A 207 19.59 14.93 -20.44
N SER A 208 20.64 15.05 -19.63
CA SER A 208 21.10 16.33 -19.06
C SER A 208 21.88 17.19 -20.07
N SER A 209 22.35 16.61 -21.17
CA SER A 209 23.21 17.31 -22.13
C SER A 209 22.48 18.46 -22.84
N PRO A 210 23.16 19.60 -23.10
CA PRO A 210 22.56 20.73 -23.82
C PRO A 210 22.06 20.34 -25.23
N THR A 211 22.76 19.43 -25.90
CA THR A 211 22.40 18.95 -27.25
C THR A 211 21.05 18.25 -27.28
N THR A 212 20.77 17.40 -26.29
CA THR A 212 19.49 16.70 -26.17
C THR A 212 18.39 17.61 -25.65
N ARG A 213 18.68 18.49 -24.68
CA ARG A 213 17.65 19.35 -24.03
C ARG A 213 17.19 20.52 -24.89
N ARG A 214 18.03 21.05 -25.80
CA ARG A 214 17.76 22.30 -26.54
C ARG A 214 16.45 22.27 -27.33
N LYS A 215 16.05 21.11 -27.88
CA LYS A 215 14.84 20.99 -28.70
C LYS A 215 13.58 20.76 -27.85
N HIS A 216 13.61 19.83 -26.90
CA HIS A 216 12.44 19.44 -26.12
C HIS A 216 12.79 19.22 -24.63
N PRO A 217 12.99 20.30 -23.84
CA PRO A 217 13.42 20.19 -22.45
C PRO A 217 12.40 19.48 -21.55
N ALA A 218 11.10 19.64 -21.84
CA ALA A 218 10.03 18.95 -21.13
C ALA A 218 10.09 17.42 -21.34
N ALA A 219 10.38 16.95 -22.55
CA ALA A 219 10.52 15.52 -22.85
C ALA A 219 11.73 14.92 -22.14
N ALA A 220 12.88 15.63 -22.16
CA ALA A 220 14.07 15.23 -21.41
C ALA A 220 13.79 15.12 -19.90
N ASN A 221 13.16 16.15 -19.30
CA ASN A 221 12.81 16.13 -17.88
C ASN A 221 11.88 14.95 -17.53
N ARG A 222 10.83 14.68 -18.34
CA ARG A 222 9.93 13.54 -18.12
C ARG A 222 10.69 12.21 -18.11
N LEU A 223 11.57 11.97 -19.09
CA LEU A 223 12.38 10.75 -19.13
C LEU A 223 13.32 10.64 -17.92
N GLN A 224 13.96 11.75 -17.52
CA GLN A 224 14.81 11.77 -16.34
C GLN A 224 14.04 11.45 -15.07
N HIS A 225 12.83 11.98 -14.90
CA HIS A 225 11.98 11.64 -13.76
C HIS A 225 11.64 10.15 -13.71
N ILE A 226 11.28 9.55 -14.85
CA ILE A 226 10.99 8.11 -14.92
C ILE A 226 12.24 7.28 -14.56
N LEU A 227 13.40 7.62 -15.11
CA LEU A 227 14.66 6.92 -14.84
C LEU A 227 15.09 7.03 -13.37
N ARG A 228 14.97 8.22 -12.80
CA ARG A 228 15.35 8.50 -11.40
C ARG A 228 14.38 7.84 -10.42
N ASP A 229 13.08 7.87 -10.71
CA ASP A 229 12.08 7.13 -9.93
C ASP A 229 12.35 5.62 -9.99
N PHE A 230 12.53 5.05 -11.19
CA PHE A 230 12.87 3.63 -11.34
C PHE A 230 14.14 3.25 -10.55
N SER A 231 15.20 4.05 -10.68
CA SER A 231 16.49 3.82 -10.01
C SER A 231 16.37 3.95 -8.49
N CYS A 232 15.65 4.96 -8.01
CA CYS A 232 15.41 5.16 -6.58
C CYS A 232 14.59 4.00 -6.00
N ARG A 233 13.52 3.57 -6.67
CA ARG A 233 12.70 2.43 -6.27
C ARG A 233 13.51 1.13 -6.19
N LEU A 234 14.37 0.89 -7.18
CA LEU A 234 15.30 -0.24 -7.18
C LEU A 234 16.15 -0.19 -5.90
N VAL A 235 16.87 0.91 -5.65
CA VAL A 235 17.75 1.02 -4.48
C VAL A 235 16.99 0.94 -3.15
N ARG A 236 15.83 1.60 -3.05
CA ARG A 236 14.94 1.51 -1.87
C ARG A 236 14.55 0.06 -1.59
N ARG A 237 14.08 -0.69 -2.58
CA ARG A 237 13.74 -2.12 -2.39
C ARG A 237 14.95 -2.93 -1.94
N SER A 238 16.13 -2.73 -2.53
CA SER A 238 17.35 -3.45 -2.16
C SER A 238 17.75 -3.24 -0.70
N ILE A 239 17.67 -2.00 -0.21
CA ILE A 239 18.06 -1.64 1.16
C ILE A 239 16.94 -2.00 2.16
N CYS A 240 15.74 -1.50 1.93
CA CYS A 240 14.66 -1.54 2.90
C CYS A 240 14.11 -2.95 3.11
N THR A 241 14.11 -3.82 2.09
CA THR A 241 13.68 -5.23 2.25
C THR A 241 14.57 -5.99 3.25
N ARG A 242 15.88 -5.68 3.28
CA ARG A 242 16.85 -6.34 4.18
C ARG A 242 16.66 -5.90 5.62
N SER A 243 16.36 -4.62 5.81
CA SER A 243 16.17 -4.00 7.13
C SER A 243 14.70 -3.98 7.58
N ALA A 244 13.81 -4.67 6.84
CA ALA A 244 12.38 -4.71 7.10
C ALA A 244 11.75 -3.31 7.28
N VAL A 245 12.11 -2.38 6.41
CA VAL A 245 11.45 -1.08 6.31
C VAL A 245 10.46 -1.15 5.14
N VAL A 246 9.19 -0.89 5.41
CA VAL A 246 8.09 -1.01 4.43
C VAL A 246 7.18 0.21 4.52
N ALA A 247 6.21 0.31 3.62
CA ALA A 247 5.11 1.26 3.76
C ALA A 247 4.41 1.06 5.12
N ASP A 248 4.16 2.17 5.82
CA ASP A 248 3.47 2.19 7.13
C ASP A 248 4.09 1.32 8.23
N ALA A 249 5.41 1.07 8.18
CA ALA A 249 6.11 0.21 9.15
C ALA A 249 5.81 0.56 10.63
N GLU A 250 5.75 1.86 10.98
CA GLU A 250 5.40 2.30 12.33
C GLU A 250 3.99 1.89 12.76
N ILE A 251 3.02 1.98 11.84
CA ILE A 251 1.63 1.62 12.11
C ILE A 251 1.51 0.10 12.23
N LEU A 252 2.20 -0.66 11.38
CA LEU A 252 2.26 -2.11 11.45
C LEU A 252 2.90 -2.60 12.76
N ASP A 253 3.97 -1.96 13.21
CA ASP A 253 4.61 -2.27 14.49
C ASP A 253 3.67 -1.98 15.67
N ALA A 254 3.02 -0.81 15.67
CA ALA A 254 2.03 -0.47 16.68
C ALA A 254 0.84 -1.43 16.69
N PHE A 255 0.39 -1.90 15.51
CA PHE A 255 -0.67 -2.88 15.40
C PHE A 255 -0.25 -4.27 15.92
N GLN A 256 0.96 -4.71 15.54
CA GLN A 256 1.55 -5.96 16.05
C GLN A 256 1.60 -5.96 17.58
N GLN A 257 2.05 -4.84 18.15
CA GLN A 257 2.13 -4.62 19.59
C GLN A 257 0.78 -4.73 20.31
N ILE A 258 -0.35 -4.41 19.65
CA ILE A 258 -1.69 -4.60 20.18
C ILE A 258 -2.10 -6.09 20.12
N VAL A 259 -1.86 -6.73 18.98
CA VAL A 259 -2.27 -8.13 18.76
C VAL A 259 -1.48 -9.10 19.63
N GLU A 260 -0.17 -8.87 19.80
CA GLU A 260 0.76 -9.85 20.40
C GLU A 260 1.24 -9.50 21.80
N ALA A 261 1.33 -8.22 22.17
CA ALA A 261 2.02 -7.78 23.39
C ALA A 261 1.13 -6.99 24.37
N ASP A 262 -0.17 -6.85 24.09
CA ASP A 262 -1.09 -6.13 24.96
C ASP A 262 -1.78 -7.07 25.97
N ASP A 263 -1.00 -7.60 26.92
CA ASP A 263 -1.50 -8.58 27.90
C ASP A 263 -2.56 -8.00 28.84
N ASN A 264 -2.48 -6.69 29.11
CA ASN A 264 -3.42 -5.97 29.97
C ASN A 264 -4.58 -5.32 29.20
N GLY A 265 -4.60 -5.39 27.86
CA GLY A 265 -5.64 -4.78 27.02
C GLY A 265 -5.66 -3.24 27.03
N GLN A 266 -4.59 -2.59 27.49
CA GLN A 266 -4.54 -1.13 27.64
C GLN A 266 -4.53 -0.45 26.27
N ARG A 267 -3.69 -0.94 25.35
CA ARG A 267 -3.57 -0.36 24.01
C ARG A 267 -4.83 -0.61 23.19
N LEU A 268 -5.43 -1.79 23.33
CA LEU A 268 -6.71 -2.11 22.70
C LEU A 268 -7.85 -1.23 23.22
N SER A 269 -7.84 -0.89 24.52
CA SER A 269 -8.82 0.04 25.12
C SER A 269 -8.67 1.46 24.56
N GLU A 270 -7.44 1.93 24.34
CA GLU A 270 -7.19 3.22 23.68
C GLU A 270 -7.72 3.23 22.24
N VAL A 271 -7.45 2.18 21.48
CA VAL A 271 -8.00 2.02 20.12
C VAL A 271 -9.53 1.96 20.15
N ALA A 272 -10.12 1.29 21.14
CA ALA A 272 -11.58 1.25 21.30
C ALA A 272 -12.17 2.66 21.48
N LYS A 273 -11.52 3.54 22.26
CA LYS A 273 -11.92 4.95 22.38
C LYS A 273 -11.83 5.69 21.05
N GLN A 274 -10.78 5.43 20.28
CA GLN A 274 -10.60 6.08 18.98
C GLN A 274 -11.65 5.59 17.95
N VAL A 275 -11.95 4.29 17.93
CA VAL A 275 -13.05 3.72 17.12
C VAL A 275 -14.41 4.28 17.57
N LYS A 276 -14.62 4.53 18.86
CA LYS A 276 -15.82 5.20 19.37
C LYS A 276 -15.99 6.58 18.73
N THR A 277 -14.93 7.37 18.63
CA THR A 277 -14.95 8.70 17.98
C THR A 277 -15.23 8.60 16.48
N LEU A 278 -14.79 7.53 15.83
CA LEU A 278 -15.07 7.30 14.41
C LEU A 278 -16.52 6.90 14.14
N LEU A 279 -17.10 6.11 15.05
CA LEU A 279 -18.45 5.60 14.90
C LEU A 279 -19.53 6.64 15.22
N ASN A 280 -19.27 7.49 16.22
CA ASN A 280 -20.20 8.49 16.75
C ASN A 280 -19.87 9.90 16.22
N THR A 281 -20.89 10.70 15.97
CA THR A 281 -20.77 12.12 15.60
C THR A 281 -20.94 12.97 16.85
N GLY A 282 -19.82 13.30 17.51
CA GLY A 282 -19.85 14.01 18.80
C GLY A 282 -20.47 13.14 19.90
N GLN A 283 -21.55 13.63 20.53
CA GLN A 283 -22.31 12.87 21.53
C GLN A 283 -23.41 12.00 20.92
N ASN A 284 -23.57 12.03 19.60
CA ASN A 284 -24.67 11.39 18.91
C ASN A 284 -24.20 10.16 18.12
N PHE A 285 -25.06 9.17 18.06
CA PHE A 285 -24.94 8.02 17.18
C PHE A 285 -26.02 8.14 16.11
N GLU A 286 -25.59 8.32 14.86
CA GLU A 286 -26.49 8.58 13.74
C GLU A 286 -26.69 7.33 12.88
N VAL A 287 -27.94 6.98 12.60
CA VAL A 287 -28.33 5.89 11.71
C VAL A 287 -29.27 6.42 10.65
N SER A 288 -28.93 6.25 9.37
CA SER A 288 -29.86 6.56 8.28
C SER A 288 -31.03 5.56 8.29
N LEU A 289 -32.25 6.07 8.36
CA LEU A 289 -33.49 5.31 8.23
C LEU A 289 -33.94 5.17 6.76
N THR A 290 -33.38 6.00 5.87
CA THR A 290 -33.77 6.07 4.45
C THR A 290 -32.91 5.24 3.52
N THR A 291 -31.81 4.66 4.03
CA THR A 291 -30.92 3.80 3.24
C THR A 291 -30.84 2.42 3.82
N THR A 292 -30.73 1.45 2.92
CA THR A 292 -30.31 0.09 3.25
C THR A 292 -28.85 -0.10 2.81
N PHE A 293 -28.18 -1.11 3.37
CA PHE A 293 -26.75 -1.36 3.21
C PHE A 293 -26.24 -1.14 1.77
N GLY A 294 -25.17 -0.35 1.62
CA GLY A 294 -24.47 -0.17 0.35
C GLY A 294 -25.13 0.76 -0.67
N GLN A 295 -26.25 1.40 -0.33
CA GLN A 295 -26.87 2.42 -1.18
C GLN A 295 -26.26 3.81 -0.94
N PRO A 296 -26.07 4.64 -1.98
CA PRO A 296 -25.68 6.03 -1.80
C PRO A 296 -26.75 6.75 -0.97
N LEU A 297 -26.30 7.57 -0.01
CA LEU A 297 -27.19 8.38 0.80
C LEU A 297 -28.06 9.27 -0.11
N PRO A 298 -29.40 9.31 0.09
CA PRO A 298 -30.26 10.20 -0.68
C PRO A 298 -29.86 11.65 -0.43
N PRO A 299 -30.25 12.60 -1.29
CA PRO A 299 -30.00 14.03 -1.06
C PRO A 299 -30.40 14.43 0.36
N ARG A 300 -29.61 15.29 1.03
CA ARG A 300 -29.83 15.68 2.44
C ARG A 300 -31.27 16.09 2.74
N GLN A 301 -31.95 16.71 1.78
CA GLN A 301 -33.35 17.12 1.84
C GLN A 301 -34.34 15.97 2.10
N ARG A 302 -33.99 14.73 1.75
CA ARG A 302 -34.84 13.53 1.88
C ARG A 302 -34.28 12.50 2.86
N GLN A 303 -33.25 12.86 3.65
CA GLN A 303 -32.69 11.95 4.63
C GLN A 303 -33.55 11.96 5.90
N ALA A 304 -33.85 10.78 6.44
CA ALA A 304 -34.31 10.62 7.81
C ALA A 304 -33.22 9.88 8.58
N ILE A 305 -32.79 10.45 9.70
CA ILE A 305 -31.69 9.95 10.51
C ILE A 305 -32.21 9.76 11.92
N LEU A 306 -32.10 8.54 12.44
CA LEU A 306 -32.25 8.27 13.87
C LEU A 306 -30.98 8.74 14.58
N VAL A 307 -31.13 9.67 15.51
CA VAL A 307 -30.09 10.22 16.35
C VAL A 307 -30.29 9.63 17.74
N ALA A 308 -29.41 8.74 18.17
CA ALA A 308 -29.42 8.14 19.50
C ALA A 308 -28.22 8.63 20.33
N PRO A 309 -28.20 8.46 21.66
CA PRO A 309 -27.02 8.80 22.46
C PRO A 309 -25.81 7.98 22.02
N SER A 310 -24.60 8.52 22.17
CA SER A 310 -23.33 7.88 21.79
C SER A 310 -23.25 6.41 22.24
N ARG A 311 -22.86 5.53 21.32
CA ARG A 311 -22.67 4.10 21.63
C ARG A 311 -21.24 3.86 22.13
N PRO A 312 -21.05 3.18 23.28
CA PRO A 312 -19.73 2.86 23.77
C PRO A 312 -19.08 1.80 22.87
N VAL A 313 -17.75 1.84 22.78
CA VAL A 313 -16.93 0.79 22.18
C VAL A 313 -15.99 0.30 23.27
N LYS A 314 -15.97 -1.01 23.51
CA LYS A 314 -15.17 -1.63 24.57
C LYS A 314 -14.36 -2.79 24.00
N MET A 315 -13.27 -3.13 24.68
CA MET A 315 -12.54 -4.37 24.39
C MET A 315 -13.45 -5.58 24.61
N ARG A 316 -13.43 -6.53 23.68
CA ARG A 316 -14.06 -7.84 23.86
C ARG A 316 -13.04 -8.81 24.45
N HIS A 317 -13.32 -9.31 25.65
CA HIS A 317 -12.50 -10.37 26.25
C HIS A 317 -12.89 -11.73 25.65
N LEU A 318 -11.95 -12.36 24.95
CA LEU A 318 -12.09 -13.72 24.43
C LEU A 318 -11.51 -14.72 25.43
N SER A 319 -12.14 -15.88 25.60
CA SER A 319 -11.59 -16.94 26.44
C SER A 319 -10.43 -17.62 25.72
N GLU A 320 -9.24 -17.58 26.32
CA GLU A 320 -8.00 -18.17 25.77
C GLU A 320 -7.70 -19.57 26.33
N LYS A 321 -8.56 -20.10 27.23
CA LYS A 321 -8.32 -21.39 27.87
C LYS A 321 -8.21 -22.52 26.83
N GLY A 322 -7.02 -23.11 26.74
CA GLY A 322 -6.73 -24.27 25.88
C GLY A 322 -6.71 -23.96 24.38
N ARG A 323 -6.67 -22.68 23.96
CA ARG A 323 -6.62 -22.28 22.56
C ARG A 323 -5.40 -21.40 22.28
N PRO A 324 -4.79 -21.51 21.08
CA PRO A 324 -3.80 -20.54 20.65
C PRO A 324 -4.39 -19.12 20.63
N ARG A 325 -3.55 -18.13 20.98
CA ARG A 325 -3.93 -16.70 20.95
C ARG A 325 -4.52 -16.33 19.59
N SER A 326 -5.63 -15.61 19.60
CA SER A 326 -6.28 -15.14 18.37
C SER A 326 -5.38 -14.09 17.70
N PRO A 327 -5.11 -14.19 16.38
CA PRO A 327 -4.38 -13.17 15.64
C PRO A 327 -5.23 -11.92 15.36
N LEU A 328 -6.50 -11.94 15.74
CA LEU A 328 -7.44 -10.83 15.59
C LEU A 328 -8.00 -10.45 16.96
N CYS A 329 -7.96 -9.15 17.24
CA CYS A 329 -8.65 -8.55 18.37
C CYS A 329 -10.07 -8.16 17.96
N PHE A 330 -11.00 -8.19 18.91
CA PHE A 330 -12.38 -7.78 18.69
C PHE A 330 -12.77 -6.68 19.66
N LEU A 331 -13.61 -5.77 19.19
CA LEU A 331 -14.24 -4.72 19.99
C LEU A 331 -15.74 -4.98 20.03
N ASP A 332 -16.36 -4.72 21.16
CA ASP A 332 -17.82 -4.74 21.32
C ASP A 332 -18.35 -3.31 21.21
N VAL A 333 -19.31 -3.12 20.32
CA VAL A 333 -20.00 -1.85 20.11
C VAL A 333 -21.40 -1.92 20.68
N GLY A 334 -21.78 -0.91 21.47
CA GLY A 334 -23.06 -0.82 22.14
C GLY A 334 -23.03 -1.34 23.57
N SER A 335 -24.20 -1.37 24.20
CA SER A 335 -24.41 -1.75 25.59
C SER A 335 -25.59 -2.71 25.71
N GLY A 336 -25.72 -3.39 26.84
CA GLY A 336 -26.88 -4.23 27.14
C GLY A 336 -26.82 -5.63 26.54
N LYS A 337 -27.98 -6.15 26.11
CA LYS A 337 -28.19 -7.58 25.76
C LYS A 337 -27.69 -7.98 24.36
N SER A 338 -27.25 -7.03 23.54
CA SER A 338 -26.86 -7.30 22.14
C SER A 338 -25.70 -6.42 21.64
N PRO A 339 -24.52 -6.46 22.30
CA PRO A 339 -23.33 -5.81 21.77
C PRO A 339 -22.97 -6.42 20.42
N GLN A 340 -22.57 -5.56 19.47
CA GLN A 340 -22.14 -6.00 18.15
C GLN A 340 -20.62 -6.12 18.10
N PRO A 341 -20.06 -7.32 17.88
CA PRO A 341 -18.62 -7.47 17.76
C PRO A 341 -18.15 -6.95 16.40
N ILE A 342 -17.07 -6.18 16.43
CA ILE A 342 -16.32 -5.76 15.24
C ILE A 342 -14.88 -6.28 15.36
N ALA A 343 -14.34 -6.80 14.26
CA ALA A 343 -12.95 -7.20 14.21
C ALA A 343 -12.07 -5.96 14.04
N LEU A 344 -11.01 -5.85 14.84
CA LEU A 344 -9.99 -4.83 14.64
C LEU A 344 -9.03 -5.30 13.55
N THR A 345 -9.35 -4.97 12.30
CA THR A 345 -8.46 -5.21 11.15
C THR A 345 -7.36 -4.15 11.10
N TYR A 346 -6.27 -4.45 10.39
CA TYR A 346 -5.21 -3.48 10.16
C TYR A 346 -5.72 -2.22 9.45
N GLU A 347 -6.63 -2.35 8.46
CA GLU A 347 -7.21 -1.19 7.78
C GLU A 347 -8.01 -0.29 8.72
N LEU A 348 -8.81 -0.87 9.64
CA LEU A 348 -9.52 -0.09 10.66
C LEU A 348 -8.55 0.61 11.61
N PHE A 349 -7.53 -0.11 12.07
CA PHE A 349 -6.50 0.46 12.95
C PHE A 349 -5.72 1.59 12.28
N LYS A 350 -5.27 1.37 11.04
CA LYS A 350 -4.56 2.36 10.22
C LYS A 350 -5.43 3.59 10.01
N ALA A 351 -6.68 3.42 9.59
CA ALA A 351 -7.62 4.53 9.39
C ALA A 351 -7.77 5.39 10.66
N VAL A 352 -7.88 4.75 11.81
CA VAL A 352 -7.95 5.46 13.09
C VAL A 352 -6.66 6.25 13.38
N LYS A 353 -5.48 5.65 13.18
CA LYS A 353 -4.19 6.34 13.38
C LYS A 353 -3.97 7.48 12.38
N GLU A 354 -4.47 7.34 11.17
CA GLU A 354 -4.43 8.38 10.15
C GLU A 354 -5.33 9.57 10.52
N LEU A 355 -6.52 9.32 11.07
CA LEU A 355 -7.40 10.38 11.57
C LEU A 355 -6.79 11.16 12.74
N GLU A 356 -6.05 10.49 13.63
CA GLU A 356 -5.28 11.18 14.70
C GLU A 356 -4.21 12.11 14.12
N ARG A 357 -3.70 11.79 12.92
CA ARG A 357 -2.78 12.64 12.15
C ARG A 357 -3.51 13.70 11.31
N HIS A 358 -4.77 14.01 11.63
CA HIS A 358 -5.61 15.03 11.01
C HIS A 358 -5.99 14.75 9.54
N LEU A 359 -5.95 13.48 9.12
CA LEU A 359 -6.55 13.11 7.83
C LEU A 359 -8.08 13.23 7.90
N SER A 360 -8.70 13.54 6.76
CA SER A 360 -10.15 13.69 6.66
C SER A 360 -10.86 12.33 6.72
N GLN A 361 -12.05 12.27 7.32
CA GLN A 361 -12.94 11.10 7.25
C GLN A 361 -13.32 10.74 5.80
N ALA A 362 -13.27 11.68 4.87
CA ALA A 362 -13.51 11.40 3.46
C ALA A 362 -12.42 10.51 2.83
N SER A 363 -11.25 10.41 3.45
CA SER A 363 -10.13 9.57 2.99
C SER A 363 -10.21 8.13 3.48
N LEU A 364 -11.24 7.76 4.24
CA LEU A 364 -11.39 6.42 4.79
C LEU A 364 -11.48 5.36 3.66
N PRO A 365 -10.81 4.21 3.82
CA PRO A 365 -10.96 3.09 2.91
C PRO A 365 -12.42 2.63 2.82
N ARG A 366 -12.86 2.22 1.62
CA ARG A 366 -14.24 1.74 1.38
C ARG A 366 -14.62 0.58 2.28
N THR A 367 -13.67 -0.29 2.60
CA THR A 367 -13.83 -1.43 3.52
C THR A 367 -14.13 -0.97 4.94
N VAL A 368 -13.44 0.06 5.43
CA VAL A 368 -13.70 0.66 6.76
C VAL A 368 -15.06 1.35 6.79
N VAL A 369 -15.39 2.13 5.75
CA VAL A 369 -16.73 2.75 5.63
C VAL A 369 -17.83 1.70 5.66
N ALA A 370 -17.69 0.63 4.86
CA ALA A 370 -18.64 -0.47 4.83
C ALA A 370 -18.76 -1.19 6.19
N LEU A 371 -17.65 -1.38 6.92
CA LEU A 371 -17.65 -1.94 8.27
C LEU A 371 -18.44 -1.06 9.25
N LEU A 372 -18.21 0.26 9.23
CA LEU A 372 -18.91 1.22 10.09
C LEU A 372 -20.41 1.26 9.78
N ASP A 373 -20.78 1.33 8.50
CA ASP A 373 -22.19 1.36 8.09
C ASP A 373 -22.89 0.04 8.42
N THR A 374 -22.21 -1.09 8.24
CA THR A 374 -22.74 -2.39 8.64
C THR A 374 -22.97 -2.47 10.15
N THR A 375 -22.05 -1.92 10.93
CA THR A 375 -22.16 -1.86 12.39
C THR A 375 -23.31 -0.95 12.82
N ARG A 376 -23.48 0.22 12.18
CA ARG A 376 -24.60 1.14 12.43
C ARG A 376 -25.95 0.48 12.19
N ALA A 377 -26.10 -0.17 11.05
CA ALA A 377 -27.34 -0.85 10.70
C ALA A 377 -27.62 -2.10 11.57
N ARG A 378 -26.60 -2.79 12.08
CA ARG A 378 -26.81 -3.88 13.05
C ARG A 378 -27.25 -3.37 14.43
N LEU A 379 -26.83 -2.17 14.81
CA LEU A 379 -27.20 -1.54 16.08
C LEU A 379 -28.57 -0.87 16.04
N SER A 380 -29.07 -0.51 14.87
CA SER A 380 -30.37 0.17 14.73
C SER A 380 -31.54 -0.67 15.28
N GLY A 381 -31.57 -1.98 14.97
CA GLY A 381 -32.60 -2.88 15.46
C GLY A 381 -32.67 -2.96 16.99
N PRO A 382 -31.55 -3.24 17.68
CA PRO A 382 -31.47 -3.17 19.14
C PRO A 382 -31.87 -1.80 19.72
N ILE A 383 -31.40 -0.70 19.13
CA ILE A 383 -31.68 0.66 19.61
C ILE A 383 -33.18 0.95 19.60
N VAL A 384 -33.89 0.61 18.51
CA VAL A 384 -35.34 0.87 18.39
C VAL A 384 -36.17 -0.05 19.28
N ARG A 385 -35.62 -1.19 19.73
CA ARG A 385 -36.31 -2.15 20.62
C ARG A 385 -36.02 -1.92 22.09
N ASP A 386 -35.06 -1.07 22.42
CA ASP A 386 -34.69 -0.73 23.79
C ASP A 386 -35.42 0.56 24.20
N PRO A 387 -36.44 0.48 25.07
CA PRO A 387 -37.25 1.64 25.44
C PRO A 387 -36.45 2.72 26.17
N GLU A 388 -35.38 2.36 26.89
CA GLU A 388 -34.53 3.34 27.60
C GLU A 388 -33.64 4.13 26.62
N ILE A 389 -33.17 3.48 25.55
CA ILE A 389 -32.36 4.17 24.54
C ILE A 389 -33.26 4.99 23.61
N LEU A 390 -34.44 4.47 23.29
CA LEU A 390 -35.38 5.11 22.37
C LEU A 390 -35.99 6.39 22.95
N SER A 391 -36.19 6.47 24.27
CA SER A 391 -36.71 7.69 24.92
C SER A 391 -35.80 8.90 24.72
N ASP A 392 -34.49 8.66 24.62
CA ASP A 392 -33.47 9.70 24.43
C ASP A 392 -33.09 9.90 22.95
N ALA A 393 -33.75 9.19 22.04
CA ALA A 393 -33.47 9.26 20.61
C ALA A 393 -34.42 10.22 19.89
N THR A 394 -33.92 10.91 18.87
CA THR A 394 -34.70 11.79 18.01
C THR A 394 -34.58 11.38 16.55
N ILE A 395 -35.58 11.68 15.73
CA ILE A 395 -35.52 11.48 14.28
C ILE A 395 -35.33 12.84 13.63
N ARG A 396 -34.20 13.04 12.96
CA ARG A 396 -33.90 14.23 12.17
C ARG A 396 -34.28 14.02 10.71
N ILE A 397 -35.14 14.88 10.17
CA ILE A 397 -35.65 14.80 8.80
C ILE A 397 -35.19 16.01 7.96
N GLY A 398 -34.64 15.70 6.80
CA GLY A 398 -34.33 16.67 5.76
C GLY A 398 -33.14 17.59 6.08
N ALA A 399 -32.92 18.57 5.20
CA ALA A 399 -31.90 19.60 5.40
C ALA A 399 -32.33 20.69 6.39
N ASP A 400 -33.63 20.75 6.69
CA ASP A 400 -34.25 21.79 7.52
C ASP A 400 -34.14 21.49 9.02
N GLY A 401 -33.50 20.38 9.40
CA GLY A 401 -33.24 20.03 10.80
C GLY A 401 -34.50 19.80 11.62
N THR A 402 -35.59 19.30 10.99
CA THR A 402 -36.81 18.99 11.75
C THR A 402 -36.55 17.75 12.60
N GLU A 403 -36.65 17.90 13.91
CA GLU A 403 -36.47 16.83 14.88
C GLU A 403 -37.83 16.34 15.38
N ILE A 404 -38.04 15.03 15.33
CA ILE A 404 -39.19 14.36 15.90
C ILE A 404 -38.73 13.61 17.15
N SER A 405 -39.34 13.92 18.29
CA SER A 405 -39.09 13.26 19.58
C SER A 405 -40.39 12.68 20.16
N SER A 406 -40.25 11.69 21.05
CA SER A 406 -41.39 11.15 21.80
C SER A 406 -41.76 12.11 22.94
N SER A 407 -43.04 12.47 23.02
CA SER A 407 -43.62 13.24 24.12
C SER A 407 -43.90 12.34 25.33
N TRP A 408 -43.88 12.94 26.51
CA TRP A 408 -44.25 12.28 27.77
C TRP A 408 -45.64 11.65 27.77
N ASN A 409 -46.54 12.08 26.88
CA ASN A 409 -47.91 11.56 26.76
C ASN A 409 -48.05 10.45 25.70
N GLY A 410 -46.94 9.92 25.16
CA GLY A 410 -46.95 8.89 24.12
C GLY A 410 -47.23 9.41 22.70
N GLY A 411 -47.30 10.73 22.50
CA GLY A 411 -47.41 11.36 21.17
C GLY A 411 -46.04 11.72 20.58
N PHE A 412 -45.97 12.04 19.29
CA PHE A 412 -44.75 12.56 18.67
C PHE A 412 -44.79 14.10 18.61
N VAL A 413 -43.69 14.76 18.97
CA VAL A 413 -43.55 16.22 18.87
C VAL A 413 -42.53 16.54 17.79
N SER A 414 -42.87 17.48 16.92
CA SER A 414 -41.96 18.01 15.90
C SER A 414 -41.43 19.37 16.33
N THR A 415 -40.12 19.49 16.49
CA THR A 415 -39.40 20.74 16.74
C THR A 415 -38.55 21.08 15.52
N LYS A 416 -38.63 22.32 15.04
CA LYS A 416 -37.70 22.83 14.01
C LYS A 416 -36.57 23.57 14.72
N GLU A 417 -35.32 23.24 14.42
CA GLU A 417 -34.19 24.09 14.81
C GLU A 417 -34.40 25.49 14.22
N GLY A 418 -34.64 26.48 15.10
CA GLY A 418 -34.72 27.87 14.70
C GLY A 418 -33.34 28.33 14.24
N ARG A 419 -33.25 28.89 13.03
CA ARG A 419 -32.07 29.63 12.56
C ARG A 419 -31.74 30.73 13.58
N THR A 420 -30.73 30.53 14.41
CA THR A 420 -30.01 31.65 15.01
C THR A 420 -29.18 32.28 13.89
N SER A 421 -29.62 33.48 13.49
CA SER A 421 -28.96 34.38 12.53
C SER A 421 -27.53 34.71 12.90
#